data_AF-A0AAV2H9P3-F1
#
_entry.id   AF-A0AAV2H9P3-F1
#
_cell.length_a   1.000
_cell.length_b   1.000
_cell.length_c   1.000
_cell.angle_alpha   90.00
_cell.angle_beta   90.00
_cell.angle_gamma   90.00
#
_symmetry.space_group_name_H-M   'P 1'
#
loop_
_entity.id
_entity.type
_entity.pdbx_description
1 polymer ?
#
loop_
_entity_poly.entity_id
_entity_poly.type
_entity_poly.pdbx_seq_one_letter_code
_entity_poly.pdbx_strand_id
1 'polypeptide(L)' 'MCSYKCVKVKFEVFGMQGRVEAFTQKTVRDILLLGHRQAFAWIDEWINMSMDDLRKYESSTNEATNKKVLES' A
#
# COMPACT_ATOMS: atom_id res chain seq x y z
N MET A 1 -11.51 -2.34 -15.72
CA MET A 1 -10.18 -2.97 -15.58
C MET A 1 -10.18 -3.91 -14.38
N CYS A 2 -9.29 -4.90 -14.32
CA CYS A 2 -9.15 -5.80 -13.17
C CYS A 2 -7.66 -6.02 -12.89
N SER A 3 -7.26 -6.00 -11.61
CA SER A 3 -5.90 -6.32 -11.18
C SER A 3 -5.89 -7.66 -10.44
N TYR A 4 -5.25 -8.66 -11.02
CA TYR A 4 -5.10 -9.99 -10.42
C TYR A 4 -3.83 -10.06 -9.58
N LYS A 5 -3.95 -9.79 -8.28
CA LYS A 5 -2.82 -9.77 -7.34
C LYS A 5 -2.66 -11.13 -6.65
N CYS A 6 -1.71 -11.94 -7.11
CA CYS A 6 -1.36 -13.22 -6.48
C CYS A 6 -0.42 -12.96 -5.28
N VAL A 7 -0.89 -13.23 -4.06
CA VAL A 7 -0.14 -12.96 -2.82
C VAL A 7 0.35 -14.27 -2.21
N LYS A 8 1.67 -14.41 -2.06
CA LYS A 8 2.31 -15.53 -1.37
C LYS A 8 2.96 -15.00 -0.09
N VAL A 9 2.66 -15.63 1.04
CA VAL A 9 3.24 -15.30 2.35
C VAL A 9 4.00 -16.52 2.84
N LYS A 10 5.17 -16.30 3.42
CA LYS A 10 6.02 -17.33 4.01
C LYS A 10 6.52 -16.86 5.37
N PHE A 11 6.19 -17.60 6.43
CA PHE A 11 6.61 -17.29 7.79
C PHE A 11 7.02 -18.57 8.55
N GLU A 12 8.30 -18.90 8.52
CA GLU A 12 8.85 -20.16 9.06
C GLU A 12 9.26 -20.02 10.53
N VAL A 13 8.28 -19.79 11.41
CA VAL A 13 8.50 -19.80 12.87
C VAL A 13 7.65 -20.87 13.52
N PHE A 14 8.33 -21.78 14.23
CA PHE A 14 7.70 -22.91 14.92
C PHE A 14 6.58 -22.44 15.85
N GLY A 15 5.43 -23.12 15.80
CA GLY A 15 4.25 -22.80 16.61
C GLY A 15 3.46 -21.55 16.19
N MET A 16 3.96 -20.74 15.24
CA MET A 16 3.30 -19.49 14.82
C MET A 16 3.00 -19.39 13.33
N GLN A 17 3.61 -20.22 12.48
CA GLN A 17 3.47 -20.21 11.01
C GLN A 17 2.05 -19.98 10.53
N GLY A 18 1.14 -20.93 10.75
CA GLY A 18 -0.21 -20.87 10.17
C GLY A 18 -1.02 -19.65 10.64
N ARG A 19 -0.86 -19.23 11.91
CA ARG A 19 -1.59 -18.08 12.45
C ARG A 19 -1.09 -16.78 11.85
N VAL A 20 0.22 -16.60 11.72
CA VAL A 20 0.81 -15.38 11.17
C VAL A 20 0.56 -15.30 9.66
N GLU A 21 0.75 -16.40 8.91
CA GLU A 21 0.48 -16.40 7.46
C GLU A 21 -0.98 -16.08 7.15
N ALA A 22 -1.93 -16.68 7.89
CA ALA A 22 -3.35 -16.39 7.73
C ALA A 22 -3.69 -14.94 8.10
N PHE A 23 -3.09 -14.42 9.18
CA PHE A 23 -3.24 -13.02 9.57
C PHE A 23 -2.74 -12.07 8.47
N THR A 24 -1.52 -12.28 7.96
CA THR A 24 -0.96 -11.44 6.89
C THR A 24 -1.81 -11.46 5.64
N GLN A 25 -2.33 -12.62 5.21
CA GLN A 25 -3.23 -12.71 4.06
C GLN A 25 -4.49 -11.87 4.25
N LYS A 26 -5.10 -11.91 5.46
CA LYS A 26 -6.25 -11.06 5.80
C LYS A 26 -5.87 -9.57 5.77
N THR A 27 -4.77 -9.19 6.39
CA THR A 27 -4.31 -7.80 6.43
C THR A 27 -4.03 -7.26 5.03
N VAL A 28 -3.40 -8.04 4.16
CA VAL A 28 -3.16 -7.64 2.76
C VAL A 28 -4.48 -7.41 2.02
N ARG A 29 -5.47 -8.29 2.21
CA ARG A 29 -6.82 -8.08 1.65
C ARG A 29 -7.44 -6.78 2.13
N ASP A 30 -7.38 -6.50 3.42
CA ASP A 30 -8.00 -5.31 4.03
C ASP A 30 -7.33 -4.02 3.52
N ILE A 31 -5.98 -3.99 3.46
CA ILE A 31 -5.21 -2.87 2.90
C ILE A 31 -5.55 -2.65 1.43
N LEU A 32 -5.57 -3.72 0.62
CA LEU A 32 -5.88 -3.60 -0.81
C LEU A 32 -7.31 -3.10 -1.01
N LEU A 33 -8.29 -3.59 -0.24
CA LEU A 33 -9.67 -3.15 -0.36
C LEU A 33 -9.81 -1.66 -0.02
N LEU A 34 -9.22 -1.22 1.10
CA LEU A 34 -9.25 0.18 1.51
C LEU A 34 -8.54 1.07 0.48
N GLY A 35 -7.34 0.66 0.03
CA GLY A 35 -6.54 1.41 -0.93
C GLY A 35 -7.24 1.63 -2.27
N HIS A 36 -7.95 0.62 -2.81
CA HIS A 36 -8.72 0.82 -4.05
C HIS A 36 -9.94 1.73 -3.87
N ARG A 37 -10.60 1.67 -2.70
CA ARG A 37 -11.69 2.62 -2.37
C ARG A 37 -11.17 4.05 -2.31
N GLN A 38 -10.03 4.26 -1.68
CA GLN A 38 -9.37 5.58 -1.59
C GLN A 38 -8.90 6.06 -2.96
N ALA A 39 -8.22 5.20 -3.73
CA ALA A 39 -7.77 5.55 -5.08
C ALA A 39 -8.93 6.00 -5.98
N PHE A 40 -10.09 5.36 -5.88
CA PHE A 40 -11.28 5.79 -6.59
C PHE A 40 -11.87 7.09 -6.01
N ALA A 41 -11.96 7.21 -4.69
CA ALA A 41 -12.49 8.41 -4.04
C ALA A 41 -11.67 9.68 -4.33
N TRP A 42 -10.36 9.53 -4.56
CA TRP A 42 -9.44 10.62 -4.90
C TRP A 42 -9.17 10.76 -6.40
N ILE A 43 -10.03 10.20 -7.26
CA ILE A 43 -9.82 10.22 -8.72
C ILE A 43 -9.63 11.63 -9.27
N ASP A 44 -10.36 12.62 -8.75
CA ASP A 44 -10.28 14.01 -9.18
C ASP A 44 -8.90 14.63 -8.90
N GLU A 45 -8.15 14.09 -7.93
CA GLU A 45 -6.84 14.58 -7.54
C GLU A 45 -5.73 14.12 -8.49
N TRP A 46 -5.87 12.91 -9.09
CA TRP A 46 -4.79 12.30 -9.88
C TRP A 46 -5.11 12.07 -11.35
N ILE A 47 -6.37 12.09 -11.78
CA ILE A 47 -6.76 11.74 -13.16
C ILE A 47 -6.12 12.62 -14.24
N ASN A 48 -5.82 13.89 -13.91
CA ASN A 48 -5.23 14.87 -14.82
C ASN A 48 -3.70 15.04 -14.64
N MET A 49 -3.07 14.28 -13.75
CA MET A 49 -1.63 14.41 -13.50
C MET A 49 -0.81 13.88 -14.68
N SER A 50 0.25 14.60 -15.04
CA SER A 50 1.28 14.06 -15.92
C SER A 50 2.23 13.15 -15.16
N MET A 51 3.05 12.38 -15.89
CA MET A 51 4.12 11.57 -15.27
C MET A 51 5.15 12.43 -14.52
N ASP A 52 5.38 13.67 -14.96
CA ASP A 52 6.32 14.58 -14.28
C ASP A 52 5.72 15.11 -12.98
N ASP A 53 4.42 15.38 -12.94
CA ASP A 53 3.72 15.76 -11.70
C ASP A 53 3.72 14.60 -10.71
N LEU A 54 3.51 13.37 -11.19
CA LEU A 54 3.59 12.16 -10.37
C LEU A 54 4.96 12.01 -9.70
N ARG A 55 6.05 12.17 -10.45
CA ARG A 55 7.43 12.07 -9.91
C ARG A 55 7.71 13.14 -8.86
N LYS A 56 7.25 14.38 -9.07
CA LYS A 56 7.37 15.46 -8.07
C LYS A 56 6.57 15.12 -6.81
N TYR A 57 5.36 14.59 -6.98
CA TYR A 57 4.51 14.16 -5.87
C TYR A 57 5.19 13.04 -5.05
N GLU A 58 5.75 12.02 -5.71
CA GLU A 58 6.50 10.94 -5.05
C GLU A 58 7.69 11.46 -4.24
N SER A 59 8.51 12.35 -4.80
CA SER A 59 9.67 12.95 -4.10
C SER A 59 9.24 13.73 -2.86
N SER A 60 8.28 14.65 -3.02
CA SER A 60 7.80 15.49 -1.93
C SER A 60 7.15 14.66 -0.80
N THR A 61 6.39 13.63 -1.15
CA THR A 61 5.76 12.71 -0.19
C THR A 61 6.79 11.87 0.55
N ASN A 62 7.84 11.40 -0.14
CA ASN A 62 8.93 10.65 0.48
C ASN A 62 9.67 11.50 1.53
N GLU A 63 10.06 12.73 1.18
CA GLU A 63 10.74 13.67 2.09
C GLU A 63 9.87 13.98 3.32
N ALA A 64 8.59 14.30 3.10
CA ALA A 64 7.65 14.57 4.18
C ALA A 64 7.42 13.37 5.11
N THR A 65 7.38 12.15 4.54
CA THR A 65 7.23 10.91 5.33
C THR A 65 8.47 10.64 6.16
N ASN A 66 9.66 10.76 5.58
CA ASN A 66 10.92 10.54 6.30
C ASN A 66 11.08 11.53 7.45
N LYS A 67 10.75 12.80 7.22
CA LYS A 67 10.77 13.82 8.27
C LYS A 67 9.86 13.43 9.45
N LYS A 68 8.62 12.99 9.18
CA LYS A 68 7.69 12.55 10.22
C LYS A 68 8.22 11.34 11.00
N VAL A 69 8.83 10.37 10.33
CA VAL A 69 9.37 9.17 10.99
C VAL A 69 10.56 9.49 11.89
N LEU A 70 11.42 10.43 11.48
CA LEU A 70 12.58 10.85 12.28
C LEU A 70 12.22 11.77 13.44
N GLU A 71 11.10 12.48 13.35
CA GLU A 71 10.57 13.37 14.39
C GLU A 71 9.64 12.65 15.39
N SER A 72 9.24 11.39 15.12
CA SER A 72 8.38 10.56 15.98
C SER A 72 9.19 9.73 16.98
#